data_AF-A0A832WC74-F1
#
_entry.id   AF-A0A832WC74-F1
#
_cell.length_a   1.000
_cell.length_b   1.000
_cell.length_c   1.000
_cell.angle_alpha   90.00
_cell.angle_beta   90.00
_cell.angle_gamma   90.00
#
_symmetry.space_group_name_H-M   'P 1'
#
loop_
_entity.id
_entity.type
_entity.pdbx_description
1 polymer ?
#
loop_
_entity_poly.entity_id
_entity_poly.type
_entity_poly.pdbx_seq_one_letter_code
_entity_poly.pdbx_strand_id
1 'polypeptide(L)' 'MDFLSETLLKNIKNSISEIVPKKKMGVAFSGGVDSTLVSKICSDMGFDVVLLTIGFPESHDILFSKEVN' A
#
# COMPACT_ATOMS: atom_id res chain seq x y z
N MET A 1 6.49 20.11 -2.07
CA MET A 1 5.42 19.38 -2.78
C MET A 1 4.25 20.36 -2.88
N ASP A 2 3.35 20.27 -3.86
CA ASP A 2 2.23 21.23 -3.91
C ASP A 2 1.26 21.00 -2.74
N PHE A 3 0.61 22.06 -2.25
CA PHE A 3 -0.27 22.04 -1.07
C PHE A 3 -1.36 20.95 -1.16
N LEU A 4 -1.90 20.75 -2.36
CA LEU A 4 -2.91 19.72 -2.60
C LEU A 4 -2.36 18.31 -2.35
N SER A 5 -1.13 18.04 -2.81
CA SER A 5 -0.49 16.73 -2.66
C SER A 5 -0.13 16.44 -1.20
N GLU A 6 0.31 17.45 -0.45
CA GLU A 6 0.60 17.33 0.99
C GLU A 6 -0.69 17.05 1.79
N THR A 7 -1.78 17.74 1.43
CA THR A 7 -3.09 17.53 2.04
C THR A 7 -3.62 16.12 1.78
N LEU A 8 -3.49 15.65 0.53
CA LEU A 8 -3.89 14.28 0.16
C LEU A 8 -3.10 13.24 0.94
N LEU A 9 -1.76 13.35 0.99
CA LEU A 9 -0.90 12.44 1.72
C LEU A 9 -1.25 12.41 3.22
N LYS A 10 -1.52 13.57 3.82
CA LYS A 10 -1.94 13.68 5.22
C LYS A 10 -3.25 12.93 5.46
N ASN A 11 -4.24 13.12 4.59
CA ASN A 11 -5.54 12.46 4.74
C ASN A 11 -5.43 10.94 4.63
N ILE A 12 -4.62 10.43 3.70
CA ILE A 12 -4.37 8.98 3.56
C ILE A 12 -3.72 8.43 4.84
N LYS A 13 -2.68 9.09 5.37
CA LYS A 13 -2.01 8.68 6.62
C LYS A 13 -2.96 8.65 7.82
N ASN A 14 -3.85 9.63 7.92
CA ASN A 14 -4.85 9.70 8.98
C ASN A 14 -5.83 8.52 8.87
N SER A 15 -6.40 8.28 7.69
CA SER A 15 -7.31 7.15 7.46
C SER A 15 -6.69 5.80 7.80
N ILE A 16 -5.41 5.57 7.43
CA ILE A 16 -4.68 4.35 7.80
C ILE A 16 -4.56 4.21 9.32
N SER A 17 -4.18 5.29 10.00
CA SER A 17 -3.94 5.29 11.46
C SER A 17 -5.22 5.07 12.26
N GLU A 18 -6.36 5.54 11.76
CA GLU A 18 -7.67 5.36 12.41
C GLU A 18 -8.17 3.91 12.32
N ILE A 19 -7.89 3.21 11.22
CA ILE A 19 -8.41 1.87 10.95
C ILE A 19 -7.55 0.77 11.59
N VAL A 20 -6.23 0.98 11.70
CA VAL A 20 -5.28 -0.06 12.06
C VAL A 20 -4.60 0.24 13.41
N PRO A 21 -5.19 -0.18 14.54
CA PRO A 21 -4.68 0.14 15.88
C PRO A 21 -3.35 -0.56 16.23
N LYS A 22 -2.97 -1.60 15.48
CA LYS A 22 -1.70 -2.32 15.64
C LYS A 22 -0.84 -2.09 14.41
N LYS A 23 0.47 -1.92 14.59
CA LYS A 23 1.42 -1.75 13.47
C LYS A 23 1.67 -3.03 12.67
N LYS A 24 0.69 -3.92 12.50
CA LYS A 24 0.80 -5.14 11.69
C LYS A 24 -0.45 -5.33 10.86
N MET A 25 -0.32 -5.43 9.54
CA MET A 25 -1.45 -5.56 8.63
C MET A 25 -1.12 -6.29 7.33
N GLY A 26 -2.16 -6.80 6.67
CA GLY A 26 -2.09 -7.24 5.27
C GLY A 26 -2.56 -6.14 4.32
N VAL A 27 -1.89 -5.99 3.18
CA VAL A 27 -2.32 -5.11 2.09
C VAL A 27 -2.60 -5.96 0.85
N ALA A 28 -3.81 -5.86 0.31
CA ALA A 28 -4.12 -6.43 -1.00
C ALA A 28 -3.30 -5.69 -2.06
N PHE A 29 -2.43 -6.40 -2.76
CA PHE A 29 -1.37 -5.82 -3.57
C PHE A 29 -1.37 -6.43 -4.96
N SER A 30 -1.66 -5.62 -5.99
CA SER A 30 -1.64 -6.05 -7.39
C SER A 30 -0.40 -5.55 -8.15
N GLY A 31 0.41 -4.69 -7.52
CA GLY A 31 1.49 -3.93 -8.17
C GLY A 31 1.01 -2.64 -8.85
N GLY A 32 -0.30 -2.45 -9.01
CA GLY A 32 -0.88 -1.21 -9.53
C GLY A 32 -0.66 -0.02 -8.59
N VAL A 33 -0.71 1.19 -9.16
CA VAL A 33 -0.34 2.45 -8.50
C VAL A 33 -1.02 2.66 -7.13
N ASP A 34 -2.29 2.32 -7.00
CA ASP A 34 -3.03 2.51 -5.75
C ASP A 34 -2.50 1.60 -4.63
N SER A 35 -2.37 0.31 -4.92
CA SER A 35 -1.88 -0.67 -3.94
C SER A 35 -0.41 -0.45 -3.58
N THR A 36 0.39 0.02 -4.54
CA THR A 36 1.79 0.41 -4.34
C THR A 36 1.92 1.67 -3.49
N LEU A 37 1.07 2.67 -3.72
CA LEU A 37 1.05 3.88 -2.90
C LEU A 37 0.68 3.56 -1.46
N VAL A 38 -0.38 2.77 -1.24
CA VAL A 38 -0.83 2.41 0.11
C VAL A 38 0.24 1.59 0.85
N SER A 39 0.78 0.54 0.21
CA SER A 39 1.84 -0.29 0.82
C SER A 39 3.08 0.52 1.18
N LYS A 40 3.54 1.40 0.29
CA LYS A 40 4.69 2.28 0.55
C LYS A 40 4.43 3.23 1.71
N ILE A 41 3.26 3.88 1.75
CA ILE A 41 2.89 4.78 2.86
C ILE A 41 2.85 4.02 4.18
N CYS A 42 2.24 2.82 4.23
CA CYS A 42 2.21 1.99 5.43
C CYS A 42 3.63 1.62 5.89
N SER A 43 4.50 1.22 4.97
CA SER A 43 5.90 0.92 5.27
C SER A 43 6.64 2.15 5.82
N ASP A 44 6.44 3.33 5.24
CA ASP A 44 7.07 4.58 5.69
C ASP A 44 6.57 5.06 7.06
N MET A 45 5.34 4.69 7.43
CA MET A 45 4.79 4.91 8.77
C MET A 45 5.28 3.86 9.79
N GLY A 46 6.09 2.89 9.35
CA GLY A 46 6.69 1.85 10.17
C GLY A 46 5.75 0.72 10.55
N PHE A 47 4.74 0.43 9.72
CA PHE A 47 3.91 -0.78 9.87
C PHE A 47 4.68 -2.01 9.39
N ASP A 48 4.49 -3.15 10.08
CA ASP A 48 4.82 -4.50 9.61
C ASP A 48 3.76 -4.91 8.58
N VAL A 49 4.09 -4.75 7.31
CA VAL A 49 3.18 -4.95 6.18
C VAL A 49 3.46 -6.29 5.50
N VAL A 50 2.40 -7.10 5.34
CA VAL A 50 2.41 -8.28 4.49
C VAL A 50 1.64 -7.97 3.21
N LEU A 51 2.29 -8.06 2.05
CA LEU A 51 1.63 -7.88 0.75
C LEU A 51 0.98 -9.19 0.30
N LEU A 52 -0.27 -9.10 -0.13
CA LEU A 52 -1.09 -10.24 -0.54
C LEU A 52 -1.58 -10.03 -1.98
N THR A 53 -1.05 -10.83 -2.90
CA THR A 53 -1.51 -10.88 -4.30
C THR A 53 -2.25 -12.18 -4.53
N ILE A 54 -3.39 -12.12 -5.22
CA ILE A 54 -4.17 -13.29 -5.60
C ILE A 54 -4.38 -13.22 -7.12
N GLY A 55 -4.11 -14.32 -7.81
CA GLY A 55 -4.26 -14.41 -9.25
C GLY A 55 -3.95 -15.81 -9.76
N PHE A 56 -4.27 -16.05 -11.04
CA PHE A 56 -3.81 -17.26 -11.72
C PHE A 56 -2.29 -17.22 -11.90
N PRO A 57 -1.61 -18.38 -11.95
CA PRO A 57 -0.18 -18.44 -12.25
C PRO A 57 0.17 -17.62 -13.49
N GLU A 58 1.25 -16.85 -13.42
CA GLU A 58 1.75 -15.98 -14.50
C GLU A 58 0.78 -14.89 -14.99
N SER A 59 -0.28 -14.58 -14.24
CA SER A 59 -1.13 -13.43 -14.56
C SER A 59 -0.36 -12.11 -14.42
N HIS A 60 -0.83 -11.08 -15.12
CA HIS A 60 -0.24 -9.75 -15.11
C HIS A 60 0.00 -9.24 -13.67
N ASP A 61 -1.01 -9.32 -12.81
CA ASP A 61 -0.90 -8.85 -11.42
C ASP A 61 0.09 -9.69 -10.59
N ILE A 62 0.22 -11.00 -10.85
CA ILE A 62 1.18 -11.88 -10.16
C ILE A 62 2.62 -11.56 -10.57
N LEU A 63 2.85 -11.24 -11.84
CA LEU A 63 4.18 -10.87 -12.33
C LEU A 63 4.54 -9.45 -11.89
N PHE A 64 3.62 -8.51 -12.06
CA PHE A 64 3.86 -7.10 -11.80
C PHE A 64 4.00 -6.79 -10.30
N SER A 65 3.21 -7.43 -9.44
CA SER A 65 3.38 -7.31 -7.98
C SER A 65 4.78 -7.74 -7.50
N LYS A 66 5.40 -8.74 -8.14
CA LYS A 66 6.76 -9.16 -7.77
C LYS A 66 7.83 -8.16 -8.21
N GLU A 67 7.59 -7.44 -9.30
CA GLU A 67 8.52 -6.44 -9.84
C GLU A 67 8.53 -5.15 -9.00
N VAL A 68 7.35 -4.72 -8.52
CA VAL A 68 7.16 -3.41 -7.90
C VAL A 68 7.39 -3.38 -6.38
N ASN A 69 7.35 -4.55 -5.71
CA ASN A 69 7.55 -4.65 -4.25
C ASN A 69 8.98 -4.33 -3.79
#